data_AF-A0A345ZP08-F1
#
_entry.id   AF-A0A345ZP08-F1
#
_cell.length_a   1.000
_cell.length_b   1.000
_cell.length_c   1.000
_cell.angle_alpha   90.00
_cell.angle_beta   90.00
_cell.angle_gamma   90.00
#
_symmetry.space_group_name_H-M   'P 1'
#
loop_
_entity.id
_entity.type
_entity.pdbx_description
1 polymer ?
#
loop_
_entity_poly.entity_id
_entity_poly.type
_entity_poly.pdbx_seq_one_letter_code
_entity_poly.pdbx_strand_id
1 'polypeptide(L)'
;MSDSTPRSRKKATGPARAPLDALLEGPGGDPVRRALWLDDLDGRLRPCLPAGLAAHARLANYDRGRLVFVVDAPVWQAKLRLAGPELLHAARSLGLAADDVVIRTSPGTSTDRPVRAPRPMSAEAQKALQAALASLRDVE
;
A
#
# COMPACT_ATOMS: atom_id res chain seq x y z
N MET A 1 -44.31 -24.19 -8.53
CA MET A 1 -44.09 -22.77 -8.88
C MET A 1 -43.92 -21.98 -7.60
N SER A 2 -42.71 -21.55 -7.27
CA SER A 2 -42.45 -20.54 -6.23
C SER A 2 -41.04 -19.99 -6.45
N ASP A 3 -41.00 -18.82 -7.07
CA ASP A 3 -39.82 -18.00 -7.28
C ASP A 3 -39.12 -17.71 -5.95
N SER A 4 -37.89 -18.19 -5.80
CA SER A 4 -36.99 -17.78 -4.72
C SER A 4 -35.98 -16.80 -5.29
N THR A 5 -36.31 -15.52 -5.20
CA THR A 5 -35.45 -14.39 -5.59
C THR A 5 -34.15 -14.42 -4.78
N PRO A 6 -32.96 -14.25 -5.41
CA PRO A 6 -31.72 -14.24 -4.66
C PRO A 6 -31.61 -12.95 -3.85
N ARG A 7 -31.60 -13.10 -2.52
CA ARG A 7 -31.32 -12.04 -1.56
C ARG A 7 -29.93 -11.49 -1.83
N SER A 8 -29.88 -10.34 -2.49
CA SER A 8 -28.67 -9.53 -2.70
C SER A 8 -27.91 -9.40 -1.38
N ARG A 9 -26.75 -10.08 -1.30
CA ARG A 9 -25.81 -9.90 -0.18
C ARG A 9 -25.29 -8.48 -0.32
N LYS A 10 -25.78 -7.59 0.55
CA LYS A 10 -25.23 -6.27 0.75
C LYS A 10 -23.72 -6.43 0.89
N LYS A 11 -22.96 -5.84 -0.04
CA LYS A 11 -21.51 -5.64 0.10
C LYS A 11 -21.26 -5.16 1.51
N ALA A 12 -20.33 -5.79 2.22
CA ALA A 12 -19.85 -5.28 3.50
C ALA A 12 -19.10 -3.97 3.23
N THR A 13 -19.86 -2.91 3.04
CA THR A 13 -19.42 -1.52 3.05
C THR A 13 -19.59 -1.03 4.50
N GLY A 14 -18.89 -1.71 5.42
CA GLY A 14 -18.70 -1.24 6.80
C GLY A 14 -17.40 -0.44 6.89
N PRO A 15 -17.25 0.48 7.86
CA PRO A 15 -16.19 1.48 7.81
C PRO A 15 -14.83 0.81 8.00
N ALA A 16 -14.05 0.69 6.94
CA ALA A 16 -12.63 0.34 7.01
C ALA A 16 -11.83 1.30 7.93
N ARG A 17 -12.44 2.43 8.33
CA ARG A 17 -11.93 3.34 9.36
C ARG A 17 -11.80 2.65 10.73
N ALA A 18 -12.81 1.92 11.19
CA ALA A 18 -12.83 1.33 12.53
C ALA A 18 -11.62 0.42 12.86
N PRO A 19 -11.18 -0.50 11.98
CA PRO A 19 -9.98 -1.31 12.26
C PRO A 19 -8.67 -0.52 12.15
N LEU A 20 -8.59 0.51 11.29
CA LEU A 20 -7.41 1.37 11.20
C LEU A 20 -7.29 2.28 12.44
N ASP A 21 -8.41 2.86 12.88
CA ASP A 21 -8.49 3.70 14.07
C ASP A 21 -8.06 2.89 15.31
N ALA A 22 -8.53 1.65 15.45
CA ALA A 22 -8.09 0.74 16.51
C ALA A 22 -6.58 0.42 16.46
N LEU A 23 -6.00 0.30 15.26
CA LEU A 23 -4.56 0.07 15.09
C LEU A 23 -3.75 1.32 15.45
N LEU A 24 -4.27 2.51 15.15
CA LEU A 24 -3.66 3.80 15.49
C LEU A 24 -3.66 4.09 16.99
N GLU A 25 -4.69 3.64 17.71
CA GLU A 25 -4.79 3.73 19.18
C GLU A 25 -3.92 2.70 19.90
N GLY A 26 -3.60 1.57 19.24
CA GLY A 26 -2.77 0.51 19.80
C GLY A 26 -1.26 0.74 19.68
N PRO A 27 -0.43 -0.18 20.22
CA PRO A 27 1.03 -0.13 20.15
C PRO A 27 1.60 -0.21 18.71
N GLY A 28 0.78 -0.59 17.73
CA GLY A 28 1.12 -0.55 16.30
C GLY A 28 0.88 0.81 15.63
N GLY A 29 0.38 1.82 16.35
CA GLY A 29 -0.03 3.09 15.76
C GLY A 29 1.11 3.94 15.22
N ASP A 30 2.29 3.88 15.83
CA ASP A 30 3.44 4.68 15.42
C ASP A 30 3.99 4.31 14.03
N PRO A 31 4.23 3.03 13.68
CA PRO A 31 4.64 2.68 12.32
C PRO A 31 3.55 3.00 11.29
N VAL A 32 2.26 2.94 11.64
CA VAL A 32 1.17 3.32 10.74
C VAL A 32 1.13 4.83 10.52
N ARG A 33 1.20 5.64 11.58
CA ARG A 33 1.33 7.11 11.48
C ARG A 33 2.53 7.49 10.63
N ARG A 34 3.66 6.80 10.83
CA ARG A 34 4.88 7.00 10.05
C ARG A 34 4.67 6.66 8.57
N ALA A 35 4.02 5.56 8.25
CA ALA A 35 3.71 5.18 6.87
C ALA A 35 2.81 6.22 6.19
N LEU A 36 1.75 6.68 6.88
CA LEU A 36 0.85 7.71 6.35
C LEU A 36 1.58 9.05 6.12
N TRP A 37 2.45 9.43 7.05
CA TRP A 37 3.29 10.61 6.89
C TRP A 37 4.25 10.49 5.71
N LEU A 38 4.86 9.30 5.50
CA LEU A 38 5.71 9.04 4.33
C LEU A 38 4.92 9.10 3.02
N ASP A 39 3.68 8.59 2.99
CA ASP A 39 2.83 8.63 1.81
C ASP A 39 2.39 10.05 1.44
N ASP A 40 2.05 10.89 2.44
CA ASP A 40 1.77 12.32 2.21
C ASP A 40 3.02 13.04 1.65
N LEU A 41 4.18 12.75 2.24
CA LEU A 41 5.45 13.33 1.83
C LEU A 41 5.83 12.92 0.40
N ASP A 42 5.63 11.65 0.03
CA ASP A 42 5.78 11.17 -1.35
C ASP A 42 4.84 11.94 -2.29
N GLY A 43 3.57 12.10 -1.91
CA GLY A 43 2.59 12.89 -2.65
C GLY A 43 3.01 14.34 -2.90
N ARG A 44 3.69 14.97 -1.93
CA ARG A 44 4.21 16.35 -2.03
C ARG A 44 5.48 16.46 -2.86
N LEU A 45 6.32 15.42 -2.90
CA LEU A 45 7.54 15.38 -3.71
C LEU A 45 7.28 15.01 -5.17
N ARG A 46 6.22 14.23 -5.47
CA ARG A 46 5.89 13.79 -6.84
C ARG A 46 5.75 14.92 -7.86
N PRO A 47 5.11 16.07 -7.56
CA PRO A 47 5.03 17.20 -8.50
C PRO A 47 6.39 17.85 -8.82
N CYS A 48 7.39 17.68 -7.95
CA CYS A 48 8.74 18.21 -8.16
C CYS A 48 9.59 17.31 -9.08
N LEU A 49 9.12 16.10 -9.40
CA LEU A 49 9.82 15.18 -10.30
C LEU A 49 9.46 15.49 -11.77
N PRO A 50 10.39 15.31 -12.72
CA PRO A 50 10.11 15.44 -14.15
C PRO A 50 8.95 14.55 -14.61
N ALA A 51 8.13 15.07 -15.53
CA ALA A 51 7.01 14.33 -16.12
C ALA A 51 7.50 13.00 -16.72
N GLY A 52 6.94 11.89 -16.24
CA GLY A 52 7.34 10.53 -16.59
C GLY A 52 8.19 9.82 -15.54
N LEU A 53 8.97 10.54 -14.72
CA LEU A 53 9.71 9.92 -13.60
C LEU A 53 8.81 9.68 -12.39
N ALA A 54 7.84 10.56 -12.14
CA ALA A 54 6.89 10.48 -11.02
C ALA A 54 5.98 9.23 -11.04
N ALA A 55 5.91 8.52 -12.16
CA ALA A 55 5.17 7.25 -12.30
C ALA A 55 6.03 6.02 -11.92
N HIS A 56 7.35 6.16 -11.93
CA HIS A 56 8.31 5.06 -11.78
C HIS A 56 9.24 5.21 -10.57
N ALA A 57 9.03 6.26 -9.77
CA ALA A 57 9.78 6.54 -8.56
C ALA A 57 8.80 6.78 -7.41
N ARG A 58 9.03 6.09 -6.30
CA ARG A 58 8.30 6.28 -5.04
C ARG A 58 9.28 6.46 -3.90
N LEU A 59 8.99 7.40 -3.01
CA LEU A 59 9.71 7.53 -1.76
C LEU A 59 9.36 6.35 -0.86
N ALA A 60 10.39 5.59 -0.48
CA ALA A 60 10.25 4.44 0.39
C ALA A 60 10.54 4.79 1.86
N ASN A 61 11.45 5.72 2.11
CA ASN A 61 11.79 6.14 3.47
C ASN A 61 12.48 7.50 3.49
N TYR A 62 12.46 8.14 4.66
CA TYR A 62 13.30 9.27 5.02
C TYR A 62 13.92 9.00 6.38
N ASP A 63 15.25 8.87 6.45
CA ASP A 63 15.94 8.62 7.73
C ASP A 63 17.27 9.38 7.77
N ARG A 64 17.57 10.03 8.91
CA ARG A 64 18.82 10.76 9.17
C ARG A 64 19.26 11.65 7.99
N GLY A 65 18.32 12.39 7.42
CA GLY A 65 18.53 13.28 6.29
C GLY A 65 18.74 12.63 4.93
N ARG A 66 18.46 11.33 4.84
CA ARG A 66 18.60 10.54 3.61
C ARG A 66 17.22 10.22 3.04
N LEU A 67 16.98 10.64 1.81
CA LEU A 67 15.78 10.29 1.04
C LEU A 67 16.03 8.97 0.33
N VAL A 68 15.22 7.95 0.62
CA VAL A 68 15.34 6.64 -0.03
C VAL A 68 14.22 6.51 -1.05
N PHE A 69 14.58 6.49 -2.32
CA PHE A 69 13.66 6.24 -3.42
C PHE A 69 13.79 4.81 -3.93
N VAL A 70 12.64 4.23 -4.28
CA VAL A 70 12.57 2.96 -4.99
C VAL A 70 12.08 3.22 -6.41
N VAL A 71 12.76 2.60 -7.38
CA VAL A 71 12.43 2.71 -8.80
C VAL A 71 12.27 1.35 -9.45
N ASP A 72 11.44 1.30 -10.50
CA ASP A 72 11.09 0.04 -11.18
C ASP A 72 12.23 -0.54 -12.02
N ALA A 73 13.08 0.31 -12.58
CA ALA A 73 14.11 -0.08 -13.53
C ALA A 73 15.37 0.80 -13.41
N PRO A 74 16.56 0.28 -13.78
CA PRO A 74 17.82 1.04 -13.69
C PRO A 74 17.84 2.32 -14.53
N VAL A 75 17.06 2.38 -15.62
CA VAL A 75 16.93 3.60 -16.44
C VAL A 75 16.33 4.76 -15.63
N TRP A 76 15.39 4.47 -14.73
CA TRP A 76 14.78 5.46 -13.84
C TRP A 76 15.73 5.87 -12.72
N GLN A 77 16.58 4.95 -12.24
CA GLN A 77 17.63 5.26 -11.29
C GLN A 77 18.60 6.31 -11.85
N ALA A 78 19.03 6.15 -13.11
CA ALA A 78 19.91 7.12 -13.76
C ALA A 78 19.26 8.50 -13.89
N LYS A 79 17.97 8.54 -14.30
CA LYS A 79 17.20 9.80 -14.40
C LYS A 79 17.01 10.47 -13.05
N LEU A 80 16.70 9.70 -12.00
CA LEU A 80 16.52 10.24 -10.65
C LEU A 80 17.84 10.75 -10.06
N ARG A 81 18.98 10.12 -10.40
CA ARG A 81 20.30 10.63 -10.02
C ARG A 81 20.59 11.99 -10.66
N LEU A 82 20.19 12.19 -11.92
CA LEU A 82 20.33 13.48 -12.60
C LEU A 82 19.48 14.57 -11.92
N ALA A 83 18.27 14.23 -11.48
CA ALA A 83 17.37 15.13 -10.74
C ALA A 83 17.71 15.27 -9.24
N GLY A 84 18.78 14.62 -8.75
CA GLY A 84 19.12 14.56 -7.33
C GLY A 84 19.24 15.93 -6.64
N PRO A 85 19.98 16.92 -7.20
CA PRO A 85 20.11 18.24 -6.59
C PRO A 85 18.78 19.00 -6.48
N GLU A 86 17.95 18.93 -7.51
CA GLU A 86 16.62 19.55 -7.52
C GLU A 86 15.70 18.91 -6.49
N LEU A 87 15.77 17.58 -6.34
CA LEU A 87 15.01 16.84 -5.35
C LEU A 87 15.41 17.19 -3.91
N LEU A 88 16.72 17.33 -3.65
CA LEU A 88 17.22 17.79 -2.35
C LEU A 88 16.77 19.23 -2.06
N HIS A 89 16.80 20.11 -3.06
CA HIS A 89 16.30 21.47 -2.91
C HIS A 89 14.80 21.49 -2.61
N ALA A 90 13.99 20.74 -3.35
CA ALA A 90 12.55 20.60 -3.11
C ALA A 90 12.26 20.04 -1.71
N ALA A 91 12.97 18.99 -1.29
CA ALA A 91 12.83 18.42 0.06
C ALA A 91 13.16 19.45 1.16
N ARG A 92 14.21 20.25 0.99
CA ARG A 92 14.55 21.34 1.91
C ARG A 92 13.47 22.42 1.96
N SER A 93 12.89 22.78 0.81
CA SER A 93 11.76 23.71 0.74
C SER A 93 10.49 23.19 1.43
N LEU A 94 10.36 21.86 1.57
CA LEU A 94 9.29 21.22 2.34
C LEU A 94 9.60 21.11 3.84
N GLY A 95 10.76 21.59 4.29
CA GLY A 95 11.19 21.56 5.69
C GLY A 95 11.98 20.31 6.09
N LEU A 96 12.41 19.49 5.14
CA LEU A 96 13.23 18.31 5.42
C LEU A 96 14.71 18.68 5.42
N ALA A 97 15.44 18.26 6.44
CA ALA A 97 16.90 18.28 6.41
C ALA A 97 17.36 17.14 5.48
N ALA A 98 17.36 17.35 4.17
CA ALA A 98 17.75 16.36 3.18
C ALA A 98 19.17 16.65 2.66
N ASP A 99 20.08 15.71 2.90
CA ASP A 99 21.50 15.82 2.59
C ASP A 99 21.91 14.84 1.49
N ASP A 100 21.22 13.69 1.38
CA ASP A 100 21.58 12.62 0.46
C ASP A 100 20.34 11.91 -0.12
N VAL A 101 20.47 11.39 -1.35
CA VAL A 101 19.43 10.64 -2.05
C VAL A 101 19.96 9.25 -2.38
N VAL A 102 19.39 8.25 -1.73
CA VAL A 102 19.66 6.84 -2.01
C VAL A 102 18.59 6.28 -2.91
N ILE A 103 19.02 5.67 -4.02
CA ILE A 103 18.12 5.13 -5.02
C ILE A 103 18.30 3.62 -5.07
N ARG A 104 17.22 2.90 -4.81
CA ARG A 104 17.16 1.44 -4.88
C ARG A 104 16.32 1.04 -6.08
N THR A 105 16.86 0.16 -6.90
CA THR A 105 16.09 -0.45 -7.99
C THR A 105 15.47 -1.73 -7.46
N SER A 106 14.14 -1.80 -7.47
CA SER A 106 13.40 -3.00 -7.12
C SER A 106 12.42 -3.26 -8.26
N PRO A 107 12.65 -4.29 -9.09
CA PRO A 107 11.70 -4.65 -10.13
C PRO A 107 10.37 -5.10 -9.47
N GLY A 108 9.44 -4.15 -9.37
CA GLY A 108 8.02 -4.29 -9.05
C GLY A 108 7.65 -5.03 -7.76
N THR A 109 7.31 -4.29 -6.70
CA THR A 109 6.25 -4.77 -5.77
C THR A 109 4.91 -4.21 -6.25
N SER A 110 4.32 -4.90 -7.22
CA SER A 110 2.89 -5.18 -7.44
C SER A 110 1.80 -4.28 -6.82
N THR A 111 1.94 -2.96 -6.66
CA THR A 111 0.85 -2.13 -6.11
C THR A 111 -0.31 -1.98 -7.09
N ASP A 112 -0.07 -2.21 -8.38
CA ASP A 112 -1.11 -2.26 -9.42
C ASP A 112 -1.39 -3.69 -9.91
N ARG A 113 -1.07 -4.73 -9.10
CA ARG A 113 -1.65 -6.04 -9.41
C ARG A 113 -3.15 -5.91 -9.18
N PRO A 114 -4.01 -6.05 -10.22
CA PRO A 114 -5.44 -5.99 -10.02
C PRO A 114 -5.80 -7.04 -8.97
N VAL A 115 -6.44 -6.59 -7.88
CA VAL A 115 -6.94 -7.49 -6.83
C VAL A 115 -7.86 -8.47 -7.54
N ARG A 116 -7.38 -9.71 -7.70
CA ARG A 116 -8.16 -10.74 -8.39
C ARG A 116 -9.45 -10.88 -7.60
N ALA A 117 -10.58 -10.65 -8.26
CA ALA A 117 -11.88 -10.82 -7.63
C ALA A 117 -11.93 -12.21 -6.96
N PRO A 118 -12.33 -12.30 -5.67
CA PRO A 118 -12.40 -13.57 -4.99
C PRO A 118 -13.29 -14.52 -5.79
N ARG A 119 -12.77 -15.70 -6.16
CA ARG A 119 -13.58 -16.69 -6.86
C ARG A 119 -14.63 -17.22 -5.86
N PRO A 120 -15.93 -17.19 -6.19
CA PRO A 120 -16.94 -17.72 -5.28
C PRO A 120 -16.67 -19.19 -4.99
N MET A 121 -16.69 -19.57 -3.71
CA MET A 121 -16.53 -20.97 -3.30
C MET A 121 -17.65 -21.81 -3.91
N SER A 122 -17.31 -22.98 -4.46
CA SER A 122 -18.31 -23.94 -4.94
C SER A 122 -19.21 -24.40 -3.79
N ALA A 123 -20.44 -24.84 -4.11
CA ALA A 123 -21.37 -25.38 -3.12
C ALA A 123 -20.76 -26.54 -2.32
N GLU A 124 -19.99 -27.40 -2.98
CA GLU A 124 -19.33 -28.53 -2.31
C GLU A 124 -18.20 -28.11 -1.39
N ALA A 125 -17.42 -27.09 -1.76
CA ALA A 125 -16.40 -26.54 -0.87
C ALA A 125 -17.03 -25.90 0.38
N GLN A 126 -18.20 -25.25 0.24
CA GLN A 126 -18.93 -24.70 1.38
C GLN A 126 -19.48 -25.80 2.29
N LYS A 127 -20.06 -26.86 1.71
CA LYS A 127 -20.61 -28.00 2.46
C LYS A 127 -19.52 -28.77 3.21
N ALA A 128 -18.38 -29.02 2.56
CA ALA A 128 -17.22 -29.65 3.18
C ALA A 128 -16.65 -28.81 4.33
N LEU A 129 -16.56 -27.48 4.16
CA LEU A 129 -16.11 -26.58 5.23
C LEU A 129 -17.07 -26.59 6.42
N GLN A 130 -18.38 -26.59 6.19
CA GLN A 130 -19.39 -26.68 7.24
C GLN A 130 -19.32 -28.02 7.99
N ALA A 131 -19.13 -29.13 7.29
CA ALA A 131 -18.96 -30.45 7.89
C ALA A 131 -17.69 -30.52 8.76
N ALA A 132 -16.58 -29.96 8.29
CA ALA A 132 -15.34 -29.88 9.06
C ALA A 132 -15.50 -29.03 10.33
N LEU A 133 -16.19 -27.89 10.25
CA LEU A 133 -16.51 -27.06 11.42
C LEU A 133 -17.42 -27.76 12.42
N ALA A 134 -18.37 -28.58 11.94
CA ALA A 134 -19.23 -29.37 12.81
C ALA A 134 -18.43 -30.44 13.57
N SER A 135 -17.50 -31.14 12.89
CA SER A 135 -16.64 -32.15 13.52
C SER A 135 -15.71 -31.57 14.60
N LEU A 136 -15.30 -30.30 14.49
CA LEU A 136 -14.50 -29.62 15.52
C LEU A 136 -15.33 -29.24 16.75
N ARG A 137 -16.65 -29.13 16.61
CA ARG A 137 -17.58 -28.82 17.71
C ARG A 137 -18.13 -30.07 18.39
N ASP A 138 -18.00 -31.22 17.73
CA ASP A 138 -18.43 -32.53 18.21
C ASP A 138 -17.32 -33.25 19.01
N VAL A 139 -16.13 -32.63 19.10
CA VAL A 139 -15.06 -33.03 20.03
C VAL A 139 -15.17 -32.14 21.27
N GLU A 140 -16.18 -32.40 22.08
CA GLU A 140 -16.26 -32.19 23.53
C GLU A 140 -16.96 -33.39 24.16
#